data_AF-A0A093FD48-F1
#
_entry.id   AF-A0A093FD48-F1
#
_cell.length_a   1.000
_cell.length_b   1.000
_cell.length_c   1.000
_cell.angle_alpha   90.00
_cell.angle_beta   90.00
_cell.angle_gamma   90.00
#
_symmetry.space_group_name_H-M   'P 1'
#
loop_
_entity.id
_entity.type
_entity.pdbx_description
1 polymer ?
#
loop_
_entity_poly.entity_id
_entity_poly.type
_entity_poly.pdbx_seq_one_letter_code
_entity_poly.pdbx_strand_id
1 'polypeptide(L)'
;VFADPILMCGPIIAEYLSIPSVYFLRGLPCGMDYEATQCPNPPSYVPRLFVNNSDSMTFAQRVKNVLVHMLEFVYCKPIFAQFEELAYEILQKKVTATDLLSRASVWLMRYDFVFEFPRPVMPNMVFIGGINCGQRK
;
A
#
# COMPACT_ATOMS: atom_id res chain seq x y z
N VAL A 1 -10.39 1.46 -14.29
CA VAL A 1 -10.41 0.06 -13.78
C VAL A 1 -10.66 0.06 -12.29
N PHE A 2 -11.64 -0.71 -11.81
CA PHE A 2 -11.83 -0.97 -10.38
C PHE A 2 -11.20 -2.33 -10.05
N ALA A 3 -10.21 -2.37 -9.16
CA ALA A 3 -9.46 -3.61 -8.88
C ALA A 3 -8.79 -3.62 -7.50
N ASP A 4 -8.44 -4.81 -7.02
CA ASP A 4 -7.47 -4.97 -5.92
C ASP A 4 -6.04 -4.86 -6.52
N PRO A 5 -5.23 -3.86 -6.09
CA PRO A 5 -3.90 -3.63 -6.63
C PRO A 5 -2.87 -4.71 -6.28
N ILE A 6 -3.15 -5.64 -5.36
CA ILE A 6 -2.17 -6.67 -4.95
C ILE A 6 -1.72 -7.57 -6.10
N LEU A 7 -2.61 -7.82 -7.07
CA LEU A 7 -2.33 -8.66 -8.24
C LEU A 7 -1.67 -7.89 -9.39
N MET A 8 -1.51 -6.56 -9.29
CA MET A 8 -0.92 -5.64 -10.29
C MET A 8 -1.50 -5.64 -11.71
N CYS A 9 -2.23 -6.67 -12.15
CA CYS A 9 -2.88 -6.73 -13.46
C CYS A 9 -3.87 -5.56 -13.67
N GLY A 10 -4.60 -5.18 -12.63
CA GLY A 10 -5.50 -4.02 -12.65
C GLY A 10 -4.77 -2.70 -12.97
N PRO A 11 -3.72 -2.35 -12.19
CA PRO A 11 -2.82 -1.25 -12.52
C PRO A 11 -2.23 -1.31 -13.94
N ILE A 12 -1.72 -2.46 -14.38
CA ILE A 12 -1.11 -2.62 -15.71
C ILE A 12 -2.13 -2.37 -16.82
N ILE A 13 -3.33 -2.95 -16.72
CA ILE A 13 -4.41 -2.75 -17.70
C ILE A 13 -4.86 -1.29 -17.71
N ALA A 14 -4.94 -0.64 -16.55
CA ALA A 14 -5.31 0.77 -16.45
C ALA A 14 -4.31 1.67 -17.18
N GLU A 15 -3.01 1.41 -17.02
CA GLU A 15 -1.94 2.13 -17.73
C GLU A 15 -1.99 1.84 -19.23
N TYR A 16 -2.12 0.57 -19.63
CA TYR A 16 -2.20 0.16 -21.03
C TYR A 16 -3.36 0.81 -21.78
N LEU A 17 -4.54 0.86 -21.15
CA LEU A 17 -5.75 1.47 -21.71
C LEU A 17 -5.85 2.97 -21.45
N SER A 18 -4.91 3.57 -20.69
CA SER A 18 -4.92 4.99 -20.30
C SER A 18 -6.23 5.43 -19.64
N ILE A 19 -6.80 4.60 -18.76
CA ILE A 19 -8.05 4.88 -18.04
C ILE A 19 -7.81 5.03 -16.53
N PRO A 20 -8.60 5.87 -15.83
CA PRO A 20 -8.44 6.06 -14.39
C PRO A 20 -8.64 4.75 -13.62
N SER A 21 -7.81 4.50 -12.62
CA SER A 21 -7.90 3.34 -11.73
C SER A 21 -8.42 3.71 -10.34
N VAL A 22 -9.26 2.85 -9.78
CA VAL A 22 -9.76 2.92 -8.42
C VAL A 22 -9.36 1.62 -7.73
N TYR A 23 -8.63 1.73 -6.62
CA TYR A 23 -8.10 0.58 -5.91
C TYR A 23 -8.90 0.25 -4.67
N PHE A 24 -9.21 -1.03 -4.47
CA PHE A 24 -9.96 -1.53 -3.32
C PHE A 24 -9.11 -2.52 -2.55
N LEU A 25 -8.60 -2.12 -1.39
CA LEU A 25 -7.56 -2.85 -0.66
C LEU A 25 -7.61 -2.58 0.84
N ARG A 26 -7.03 -3.49 1.65
CA ARG A 26 -6.76 -3.21 3.08
C ARG A 26 -5.40 -2.53 3.28
N GLY A 27 -4.47 -2.67 2.35
CA GLY A 27 -3.12 -2.17 2.44
C GLY A 27 -2.20 -3.04 1.59
N LEU A 28 -1.00 -2.55 1.28
CA LEU A 28 -0.01 -3.31 0.53
C LEU A 28 1.16 -3.70 1.44
N PRO A 29 1.86 -4.81 1.15
CA PRO A 29 3.09 -5.16 1.84
C PRO A 29 4.08 -3.98 1.87
N CYS A 30 4.78 -3.84 2.99
CA CYS A 30 5.78 -2.80 3.23
C CYS A 30 5.29 -1.34 3.12
N GLY A 31 3.98 -1.09 3.09
CA GLY A 31 3.43 0.26 3.02
C GLY A 31 3.57 0.88 1.63
N MET A 32 3.61 0.06 0.58
CA MET A 32 3.70 0.51 -0.81
C MET A 32 2.52 1.41 -1.23
N ASP A 33 1.36 1.26 -0.60
CA ASP A 33 0.20 2.15 -0.76
C ASP A 33 0.51 3.58 -0.31
N TYR A 34 1.28 3.74 0.78
CA TYR A 34 1.75 5.04 1.25
C TYR A 34 2.90 5.59 0.38
N GLU A 35 3.83 4.72 -0.02
CA GLU A 35 4.94 5.11 -0.91
C GLU A 35 4.44 5.58 -2.28
N ALA A 36 3.51 4.84 -2.90
CA ALA A 36 2.91 5.18 -4.18
C ALA A 36 2.10 6.48 -4.14
N THR A 37 1.45 6.77 -3.01
CA THR A 37 0.72 8.03 -2.81
C THR A 37 1.60 9.17 -2.31
N GLN A 38 2.90 8.94 -2.12
CA GLN A 38 3.85 9.90 -1.53
C GLN A 38 3.43 10.38 -0.13
N CYS A 39 2.69 9.54 0.58
CA CYS A 39 2.18 9.83 1.91
C CYS A 39 3.21 9.47 2.98
N PRO A 40 3.51 10.35 3.95
CA PRO A 40 4.47 10.06 5.02
C PRO A 40 4.07 8.83 5.86
N ASN A 41 4.99 7.87 6.01
CA ASN A 41 4.83 6.68 6.85
C ASN A 41 6.02 6.51 7.81
N PRO A 42 6.11 7.34 8.87
CA PRO A 42 7.32 7.45 9.67
C PRO A 42 7.49 6.30 10.68
N PRO A 43 8.65 5.62 10.69
CA PRO A 43 8.93 4.50 11.60
C PRO A 43 9.18 4.95 13.05
N SER A 44 9.18 6.25 13.34
CA SER A 44 9.43 6.78 14.68
C SER A 44 8.23 6.61 15.62
N TYR A 45 7.00 6.51 15.08
CA TYR A 45 5.77 6.34 15.86
C TYR A 45 4.74 5.40 15.21
N VAL A 46 4.94 5.00 13.94
CA VAL A 46 4.13 3.96 13.30
C VAL A 46 4.88 2.63 13.39
N PRO A 47 4.40 1.65 14.18
CA PRO A 47 4.98 0.31 14.22
C PRO A 47 4.94 -0.39 12.86
N ARG A 48 6.05 -1.01 12.46
CA ARG A 48 6.11 -1.88 11.28
C ARG A 48 5.44 -3.21 11.57
N LEU A 49 4.94 -3.84 10.51
CA LEU A 49 4.40 -5.20 10.58
C LEU A 49 5.45 -6.14 11.19
N PHE A 50 5.00 -7.10 12.00
CA PHE A 50 5.82 -8.06 12.76
C PHE A 50 6.60 -7.47 13.96
N VAL A 51 6.59 -6.15 14.15
CA VAL A 51 7.09 -5.52 15.37
C VAL A 51 5.89 -5.25 16.28
N ASN A 52 5.66 -6.13 17.25
CA ASN A 52 4.54 -6.01 18.20
C ASN A 52 4.75 -4.84 19.20
N ASN A 53 4.71 -3.62 18.68
CA ASN A 53 4.83 -2.36 19.41
C ASN A 53 3.51 -1.58 19.32
N SER A 54 3.28 -0.68 20.29
CA SER A 54 2.23 0.35 20.19
C SER A 54 2.78 1.64 19.58
N ASP A 55 1.91 2.62 19.37
CA ASP A 55 2.23 4.03 19.07
C ASP A 55 3.19 4.69 20.08
N SER A 56 3.18 4.23 21.34
CA SER A 56 4.09 4.69 22.39
C SER A 56 5.33 3.79 22.49
N MET A 57 6.33 4.06 21.65
CA MET A 57 7.60 3.33 21.65
C MET A 57 8.71 4.02 22.46
N THR A 58 9.46 3.23 23.23
CA THR A 58 10.77 3.60 23.80
C THR A 58 11.83 3.79 22.71
N PHE A 59 12.95 4.44 23.04
CA PHE A 59 14.04 4.65 22.08
C PHE A 59 14.53 3.35 21.42
N ALA A 60 14.76 2.30 22.20
CA ALA A 60 15.20 1.00 21.68
C ALA A 60 14.17 0.35 20.74
N GLN A 61 12.88 0.48 21.06
CA GLN A 61 11.80 0.00 20.19
C GLN A 61 11.76 0.78 18.87
N ARG A 62 11.99 2.10 18.89
CA ARG A 62 12.08 2.93 17.69
C ARG A 62 13.26 2.53 16.82
N VAL A 63 14.44 2.31 17.42
CA VAL A 63 15.63 1.82 16.69
C VAL A 63 15.33 0.48 16.03
N LYS A 64 14.74 -0.47 16.76
CA LYS A 64 14.31 -1.75 16.20
C LYS A 64 13.33 -1.57 15.05
N ASN A 65 12.36 -0.67 15.20
CA ASN A 65 11.34 -0.41 14.17
C ASN A 65 11.96 0.16 12.89
N VAL A 66 12.93 1.06 13.01
CA VAL A 66 13.72 1.60 11.87
C VAL A 66 14.52 0.48 11.21
N LEU A 67 15.18 -0.39 11.98
CA LEU A 67 15.93 -1.53 11.41
C LEU A 67 15.02 -2.46 10.60
N VAL A 68 13.83 -2.77 11.11
CA VAL A 68 12.84 -3.57 10.36
C VAL A 68 12.38 -2.85 9.10
N HIS A 69 12.13 -1.54 9.18
CA HIS A 69 11.78 -0.75 8.00
C HIS A 69 12.86 -0.79 6.91
N MET A 70 14.14 -0.79 7.28
CA MET A 70 15.23 -0.92 6.30
C MET A 70 15.28 -2.33 5.68
N LEU A 71 14.93 -3.36 6.45
CA LEU A 71 14.90 -4.75 5.96
C LEU A 71 13.72 -5.01 5.01
N GLU A 72 12.62 -4.28 5.13
CA GLU A 72 11.45 -4.36 4.25
C GLU A 72 11.78 -4.24 2.77
N PHE A 73 12.71 -3.34 2.44
CA PHE A 73 13.15 -3.15 1.07
C PHE A 73 13.72 -4.43 0.45
N VAL A 74 14.34 -5.29 1.26
CA VAL A 74 14.97 -6.54 0.81
C VAL A 74 13.91 -7.61 0.53
N TYR A 75 12.92 -7.77 1.42
CA TYR A 75 11.94 -8.85 1.29
C TYR A 75 10.66 -8.48 0.52
N CYS A 76 10.34 -7.19 0.35
CA CYS A 76 9.18 -6.78 -0.44
C CYS A 76 9.44 -6.62 -1.93
N LYS A 77 10.67 -6.27 -2.35
CA LYS A 77 11.03 -6.18 -3.76
C LYS A 77 10.71 -7.45 -4.57
N PRO A 78 11.03 -8.66 -4.10
CA PRO A 78 10.73 -9.90 -4.83
C PRO A 78 9.24 -10.12 -5.09
N ILE A 79 8.35 -9.59 -4.24
CA ILE A 79 6.90 -9.78 -4.36
C ILE A 79 6.40 -9.17 -5.67
N PHE A 80 6.92 -7.99 -6.03
CA PHE A 80 6.46 -7.22 -7.17
C PHE A 80 7.30 -7.40 -8.44
N ALA A 81 8.51 -7.94 -8.33
CA ALA A 81 9.44 -8.12 -9.46
C ALA A 81 8.79 -8.86 -10.65
N GLN A 82 8.06 -9.95 -10.39
CA GLN A 82 7.36 -10.72 -11.44
C GLN A 82 6.32 -9.87 -12.21
N PHE A 83 5.67 -8.94 -11.51
CA PHE A 83 4.67 -8.07 -12.12
C PHE A 83 5.30 -6.90 -12.87
N GLU A 84 6.47 -6.44 -12.43
CA GLU A 84 7.27 -5.44 -13.16
C GLU A 84 7.79 -6.01 -14.49
N GLU A 85 8.22 -7.27 -14.52
CA GLU A 85 8.60 -7.98 -15.74
C GLU A 85 7.41 -8.10 -16.71
N LEU A 86 6.25 -8.56 -16.22
CA LEU A 86 5.02 -8.63 -17.01
C LEU A 86 4.59 -7.25 -17.53
N ALA A 87 4.68 -6.21 -16.69
CA ALA A 87 4.37 -4.84 -17.08
C ALA A 87 5.31 -4.34 -18.18
N TYR A 88 6.60 -4.69 -18.12
CA TYR A 88 7.57 -4.37 -19.15
C TYR A 88 7.22 -5.03 -20.49
N GLU A 89 6.82 -6.30 -20.48
CA GLU A 89 6.41 -7.02 -21.70
C GLU A 89 5.15 -6.43 -22.34
N ILE A 90 4.16 -6.02 -21.54
CA ILE A 90 2.89 -5.49 -22.05
C ILE A 90 3.03 -4.02 -22.48
N LEU A 91 3.66 -3.19 -21.66
CA LEU A 91 3.75 -1.74 -21.86
C LEU A 91 4.97 -1.34 -22.70
N GLN A 92 5.91 -2.25 -22.95
CA GLN A 92 7.16 -2.00 -23.68
C GLN A 92 7.98 -0.83 -23.08
N LYS A 93 7.85 -0.62 -21.77
CA LYS A 93 8.50 0.45 -21.01
C LYS A 93 8.89 -0.04 -19.63
N LYS A 94 10.06 0.39 -19.14
CA LYS A 94 10.48 0.15 -17.77
C LYS A 94 9.62 0.96 -16.80
N VAL A 95 8.83 0.26 -15.99
CA VAL A 95 7.97 0.81 -14.95
C VAL A 95 8.15 0.02 -13.66
N THR A 96 8.11 0.71 -12.52
CA THR A 96 8.11 0.04 -11.20
C THR A 96 6.68 -0.16 -10.72
N ALA A 97 6.48 -1.06 -9.76
CA ALA A 97 5.18 -1.26 -9.13
C ALA A 97 4.68 0.02 -8.46
N THR A 98 5.58 0.77 -7.80
CA THR A 98 5.28 2.09 -7.24
C THR A 98 4.83 3.09 -8.30
N ASP A 99 5.46 3.11 -9.49
CA ASP A 99 5.05 4.01 -10.58
C ASP A 99 3.64 3.69 -11.08
N LEU A 100 3.32 2.41 -11.26
CA LEU A 100 1.99 1.97 -11.70
C LEU A 100 0.92 2.33 -10.67
N LEU A 101 1.22 2.10 -9.40
CA LEU A 101 0.30 2.38 -8.29
C LEU A 101 0.09 3.87 -8.05
N SER A 102 1.12 4.70 -8.28
CA SER A 102 1.04 6.16 -8.09
C SER A 102 -0.01 6.84 -8.98
N ARG A 103 -0.45 6.16 -10.05
CA ARG A 103 -1.44 6.65 -11.02
C ARG A 103 -2.90 6.40 -10.61
N ALA A 104 -3.11 5.80 -9.45
CA ALA A 104 -4.44 5.62 -8.89
C ALA A 104 -5.18 6.95 -8.74
N SER A 105 -6.42 6.99 -9.23
CA SER A 105 -7.30 8.14 -9.01
C SER A 105 -7.87 8.16 -7.60
N VAL A 106 -8.26 6.98 -7.07
CA VAL A 106 -8.82 6.84 -5.72
C VAL A 106 -8.38 5.53 -5.08
N TRP A 107 -8.03 5.59 -3.80
CA TRP A 107 -7.74 4.43 -2.95
C TRP A 107 -8.89 4.24 -1.96
N LEU A 108 -9.62 3.15 -2.10
CA LEU A 108 -10.67 2.72 -1.18
C LEU A 108 -10.08 1.74 -0.17
N MET A 109 -9.81 2.27 1.03
CA MET A 109 -9.18 1.54 2.13
C MET A 109 -10.26 0.76 2.91
N ARG A 110 -10.17 -0.58 2.91
CA ARG A 110 -11.11 -1.52 3.56
C ARG A 110 -10.95 -1.58 5.09
N TYR A 111 -10.72 -0.45 5.71
CA TYR A 111 -10.62 -0.30 7.16
C TYR A 111 -11.01 1.12 7.55
N ASP A 112 -11.27 1.31 8.84
CA ASP A 112 -11.54 2.61 9.43
C ASP A 112 -10.27 3.14 10.11
N PHE A 113 -10.05 4.45 10.08
CA PHE A 113 -8.88 5.10 10.69
C PHE A 113 -8.78 4.84 12.21
N VAL A 114 -9.89 4.52 12.88
CA VAL A 114 -9.93 4.18 14.32
C VAL A 114 -9.08 2.93 14.66
N PHE A 115 -8.88 2.02 13.70
CA PHE A 115 -8.12 0.78 13.91
C PHE A 115 -6.64 0.89 13.51
N GLU A 116 -6.20 2.04 13.01
CA GLU A 116 -4.84 2.25 12.55
C GLU A 116 -4.11 3.29 13.40
N PHE A 117 -2.78 3.22 13.38
CA PHE A 117 -1.95 4.21 14.03
C PHE A 117 -2.10 5.59 13.35
N PRO A 118 -2.11 6.69 14.13
CA PRO A 118 -2.29 8.03 13.58
C PRO A 118 -1.12 8.37 12.66
N ARG A 119 -1.41 8.58 11.38
CA ARG A 119 -0.46 9.01 10.36
C ARG A 119 -1.17 9.87 9.30
N PRO A 120 -0.46 10.73 8.57
CA PRO A 120 -1.05 11.49 7.47
C PRO A 120 -1.69 10.57 6.43
N VAL A 121 -2.69 11.08 5.72
CA VAL A 121 -3.42 10.39 4.65
C VAL A 121 -3.61 11.36 3.48
N MET A 122 -3.54 10.84 2.26
CA MET A 122 -3.74 11.68 1.06
C MET A 122 -5.23 11.88 0.77
N PRO A 123 -5.63 13.00 0.15
CA PRO A 123 -7.05 13.28 -0.12
C PRO A 123 -7.75 12.26 -1.02
N ASN A 124 -6.99 11.53 -1.85
CA ASN A 124 -7.50 10.46 -2.71
C ASN A 124 -7.61 9.10 -1.98
N MET A 125 -7.25 9.02 -0.70
CA MET A 125 -7.42 7.82 0.13
C MET A 125 -8.71 7.96 0.96
N VAL A 126 -9.68 7.08 0.71
CA VAL A 126 -11.00 7.09 1.34
C VAL A 126 -11.16 5.81 2.16
N PHE A 127 -11.40 5.97 3.46
CA PHE A 127 -11.67 4.86 4.38
C PHE A 127 -13.12 4.40 4.24
N ILE A 128 -13.30 3.14 3.87
CA ILE A 128 -14.60 2.49 3.70
C ILE A 128 -14.72 1.29 4.65
N GLY A 129 -14.34 1.50 5.92
CA GLY A 129 -14.59 0.55 6.99
C GLY A 129 -16.09 0.26 7.19
N GLY A 130 -16.41 -0.85 7.84
CA GLY A 130 -17.81 -1.17 8.21
C GLY A 130 -18.73 -1.61 7.07
N ILE A 131 -18.20 -1.84 5.86
CA ILE A 131 -18.98 -2.30 4.69
C ILE A 131 -19.46 -3.76 4.79
N ASN A 132 -18.93 -4.54 5.72
CA ASN A 132 -19.32 -5.93 5.91
C ASN A 132 -20.69 -5.99 6.60
N CYS A 133 -21.73 -6.39 5.87
CA CYS A 133 -23.03 -6.68 6.47
C CYS A 133 -22.96 -7.97 7.29
N GLY A 134 -23.44 -7.93 8.54
CA GLY A 134 -23.81 -9.15 9.23
C GLY A 134 -24.99 -9.80 8.52
N GLN A 135 -24.94 -11.13 8.29
CA GLN A 135 -26.16 -11.83 7.92
C GLN A 135 -27.22 -11.56 9.00
N ARG A 136 -28.40 -11.10 8.59
CA ARG A 136 -29.57 -11.12 9.49
C ARG A 136 -29.77 -12.57 9.91
N LYS A 137 -29.64 -12.83 11.21
CA LYS A 137 -30.06 -14.08 11.84
C LYS A 137 -31.55 -14.28 11.67
#